data_AF-A0A7W9AEZ5-F1
#
_entry.id   AF-A0A7W9AEZ5-F1
#
_cell.length_a   1.000
_cell.length_b   1.000
_cell.length_c   1.000
_cell.angle_alpha   90.00
_cell.angle_beta   90.00
_cell.angle_gamma   90.00
#
_symmetry.space_group_name_H-M   'P 1'
#
loop_
_entity.id
_entity.type
_entity.pdbx_description
1 polymer ?
#
loop_
_entity_poly.entity_id
_entity_poly.type
_entity_poly.pdbx_seq_one_letter_code
_entity_poly.pdbx_strand_id
1 'polypeptide(L)'
;MIERPAFANDWPALATEARDALERRQAQLPKLIEQGKGDKAELLRGEIRVWRAIAADWAEITDRCRPQTDWADYVSGPDKLEALAISRARCHAALVKEANALPAGIRASAPNVILSMMEQVHGAEVLPYLAAHRRLDCVEAMLWWQEPAQWKRLDTRLAADIAGRWRPASLSPERHAA
;
A
#
# COMPACT_ATOMS: atom_id res chain seq x y z
N MET A 1 13.08 -0.99 -18.46
CA MET A 1 11.74 -0.43 -18.18
C MET A 1 11.17 -1.25 -17.04
N ILE A 2 11.05 -0.70 -15.84
CA ILE A 2 10.48 -1.43 -14.70
C ILE A 2 9.00 -1.62 -15.00
N GLU A 3 8.57 -2.87 -15.06
CA GLU A 3 7.18 -3.22 -15.32
C GLU A 3 6.28 -2.68 -14.20
N ARG A 4 5.10 -2.20 -14.57
CA ARG A 4 4.19 -1.58 -13.62
C ARG A 4 3.49 -2.68 -12.80
N PRO A 5 3.54 -2.66 -11.46
CA PRO A 5 2.89 -3.67 -10.65
C PRO A 5 1.36 -3.61 -10.76
N ALA A 6 0.71 -4.75 -10.52
CA ALA A 6 -0.73 -4.82 -10.29
C ALA A 6 -1.12 -3.86 -9.15
N PHE A 7 -2.36 -3.33 -9.17
CA PHE A 7 -2.87 -2.36 -8.19
C PHE A 7 -2.15 -1.00 -8.14
N ALA A 8 -1.19 -0.70 -9.01
CA ALA A 8 -0.50 0.60 -9.05
C ALA A 8 -1.40 1.83 -9.35
N ASN A 9 -2.70 1.64 -9.59
CA ASN A 9 -3.72 2.69 -9.70
C ASN A 9 -4.88 2.50 -8.70
N ASP A 10 -4.91 1.40 -7.95
CA ASP A 10 -5.98 1.09 -7.02
C ASP A 10 -5.66 1.72 -5.67
N TRP A 11 -5.72 3.06 -5.63
CA TRP A 11 -5.40 3.85 -4.45
C TRP A 11 -6.17 3.40 -3.20
N PRO A 12 -7.48 3.09 -3.28
CA PRO A 12 -8.21 2.54 -2.13
C PRO A 12 -7.63 1.23 -1.60
N ALA A 13 -7.20 0.31 -2.48
CA ALA A 13 -6.57 -0.94 -2.05
C ALA A 13 -5.22 -0.69 -1.37
N LEU A 14 -4.40 0.24 -1.89
CA LEU A 14 -3.11 0.60 -1.28
C LEU A 14 -3.29 1.25 0.09
N ALA A 15 -4.24 2.19 0.22
CA ALA A 15 -4.57 2.83 1.50
C ALA A 15 -5.10 1.83 2.53
N THR A 16 -5.96 0.91 2.10
CA THR A 16 -6.46 -0.18 2.95
C THR A 16 -5.32 -1.05 3.45
N GLU A 17 -4.43 -1.51 2.56
CA GLU A 17 -3.31 -2.35 2.98
C GLU A 17 -2.33 -1.61 3.90
N ALA A 18 -2.05 -0.33 3.66
CA ALA A 18 -1.19 0.47 4.51
C ALA A 18 -1.75 0.60 5.93
N ARG A 19 -3.06 0.86 6.06
CA ARG A 19 -3.77 0.89 7.34
C ARG A 19 -3.77 -0.47 8.03
N ASP A 20 -4.12 -1.55 7.32
CA ASP A 20 -4.17 -2.89 7.89
C ASP A 20 -2.76 -3.34 8.35
N ALA A 21 -1.72 -2.93 7.63
CA ALA A 21 -0.32 -3.19 8.00
C ALA A 21 0.09 -2.45 9.28
N LEU A 22 -0.42 -1.24 9.51
CA LEU A 22 -0.24 -0.50 10.76
C LEU A 22 -0.99 -1.19 11.91
N GLU A 23 -2.27 -1.53 11.71
CA GLU A 23 -3.11 -2.20 12.71
C GLU A 23 -2.49 -3.52 13.18
N ARG A 24 -1.98 -4.35 12.25
CA ARG A 24 -1.28 -5.60 12.58
C ARG A 24 -0.05 -5.40 13.47
N ARG A 25 0.69 -4.30 13.30
CA ARG A 25 1.86 -3.97 14.13
C ARG A 25 1.45 -3.45 15.50
N GLN A 26 0.45 -2.56 15.54
CA GLN A 26 -0.10 -2.06 16.80
C GLN A 26 -0.64 -3.20 17.68
N ALA A 27 -1.33 -4.18 17.08
CA ALA A 27 -1.82 -5.36 17.80
C ALA A 27 -0.73 -6.27 18.36
N GLN A 28 0.49 -6.25 17.80
CA GLN A 28 1.61 -7.08 18.28
C GLN A 28 2.35 -6.46 19.48
N LEU A 29 2.29 -5.14 19.63
CA LEU A 29 3.07 -4.42 20.63
C LEU A 29 2.72 -4.81 22.08
N PRO A 30 1.44 -4.90 22.50
CA PRO A 30 1.10 -5.32 23.86
C PRO A 30 1.71 -6.67 24.23
N LYS A 31 1.63 -7.64 23.32
CA LYS A 31 2.16 -9.00 23.52
C LYS A 31 3.69 -9.01 23.72
N LEU A 32 4.43 -8.13 23.05
CA LEU A 32 5.89 -8.03 23.25
C LEU A 32 6.24 -7.42 24.60
N ILE A 33 5.46 -6.43 25.05
CA ILE A 33 5.63 -5.79 26.36
C ILE A 33 5.35 -6.80 27.48
N GLU A 34 4.22 -7.52 27.40
CA GLU A 34 3.84 -8.56 28.36
C GLU A 34 4.89 -9.67 28.46
N GLN A 35 5.54 -10.01 27.35
CA GLN A 35 6.60 -11.01 27.29
C GLN A 35 7.97 -10.50 27.79
N GLY A 36 8.06 -9.26 28.27
CA GLY A 36 9.32 -8.66 28.73
C GLY A 36 10.35 -8.43 27.61
N LYS A 37 9.92 -8.40 26.34
CA LYS A 37 10.82 -8.26 25.18
C LYS A 37 11.03 -6.78 24.84
N GLY A 38 11.60 -6.02 25.78
CA GLY A 38 11.78 -4.56 25.69
C GLY A 38 12.41 -4.08 24.37
N ASP A 39 13.55 -4.66 23.97
CA ASP A 39 14.24 -4.27 22.74
C ASP A 39 13.38 -4.50 21.49
N LYS A 40 12.64 -5.61 21.45
CA LYS A 40 11.73 -5.91 20.33
C LYS A 40 10.52 -4.99 20.32
N ALA A 41 10.01 -4.61 21.49
CA ALA A 41 8.93 -3.65 21.60
C ALA A 41 9.37 -2.26 21.12
N GLU A 42 10.61 -1.84 21.41
CA GLU A 42 11.13 -0.56 20.94
C GLU A 42 11.34 -0.53 19.42
N LEU A 43 11.92 -1.59 18.84
CA LEU A 43 12.01 -1.74 17.39
C LEU A 43 10.62 -1.68 16.74
N LEU A 44 9.62 -2.35 17.33
CA LEU A 44 8.25 -2.33 16.81
C LEU A 44 7.59 -0.94 16.93
N ARG A 45 7.89 -0.16 17.97
CA ARG A 45 7.43 1.25 18.05
C ARG A 45 8.00 2.08 16.91
N GLY A 46 9.29 1.89 16.58
CA GLY A 46 9.92 2.49 15.41
C GLY A 46 9.19 2.11 14.12
N GLU A 47 8.92 0.82 13.89
CA GLU A 47 8.14 0.36 12.74
C GLU A 47 6.73 0.99 12.71
N ILE A 48 6.03 1.07 13.84
CA ILE A 48 4.70 1.68 13.95
C ILE A 48 4.74 3.16 13.53
N ARG A 49 5.76 3.91 13.95
CA ARG A 49 5.92 5.31 13.54
C ARG A 49 6.03 5.44 12.02
N VAL A 50 6.88 4.63 11.39
CA VAL A 50 7.05 4.65 9.93
C VAL A 50 5.78 4.24 9.20
N TRP A 51 5.12 3.17 9.64
CA TRP A 51 3.88 2.69 9.01
C TRP A 51 2.70 3.63 9.21
N ARG A 52 2.67 4.40 10.31
CA ARG A 52 1.70 5.49 10.48
C ARG A 52 1.88 6.56 9.42
N ALA A 53 3.12 6.97 9.15
CA ALA A 53 3.41 7.94 8.10
C ALA A 53 3.05 7.39 6.70
N ILE A 54 3.35 6.13 6.41
CA ILE A 54 2.95 5.48 5.14
C ILE A 54 1.42 5.44 5.00
N ALA A 55 0.70 5.04 6.05
CA ALA A 55 -0.77 5.00 6.02
C ALA A 55 -1.39 6.38 5.82
N ALA A 56 -0.81 7.42 6.43
CA ALA A 56 -1.22 8.81 6.22
C ALA A 56 -1.02 9.24 4.76
N ASP A 57 0.17 9.01 4.17
CA ASP A 57 0.44 9.35 2.77
C ASP A 57 -0.61 8.74 1.82
N TRP A 58 -0.97 7.47 2.03
CA TRP A 58 -1.92 6.76 1.17
C TRP A 58 -3.38 7.17 1.39
N ALA A 59 -3.75 7.51 2.62
CA ALA A 59 -5.05 8.11 2.92
C ALA A 59 -5.19 9.46 2.20
N GLU A 60 -4.17 10.32 2.28
CA GLU A 60 -4.15 11.63 1.62
C GLU A 60 -4.27 11.53 0.09
N ILE A 61 -3.54 10.60 -0.53
CA ILE A 61 -3.64 10.33 -1.98
C ILE A 61 -5.07 9.93 -2.36
N THR A 62 -5.75 9.15 -1.52
CA THR A 62 -7.11 8.65 -1.79
C THR A 62 -8.15 9.75 -1.58
N ASP A 63 -8.03 10.53 -0.50
CA ASP A 63 -8.93 11.64 -0.17
C ASP A 63 -8.67 12.90 -1.02
N ARG A 64 -7.58 12.90 -1.80
CA ARG A 64 -7.10 14.02 -2.61
C ARG A 64 -6.87 15.30 -1.78
N CYS A 65 -6.59 15.15 -0.49
CA CYS A 65 -6.30 16.27 0.40
C CYS A 65 -4.78 16.54 0.41
N ARG A 66 -4.41 17.81 0.60
CA ARG A 66 -3.00 18.21 0.75
C ARG A 66 -2.39 17.55 1.99
N PRO A 67 -1.06 17.35 2.05
CA PRO A 67 -0.42 16.79 3.23
C PRO A 67 -0.76 17.55 4.50
N GLN A 68 -1.34 16.86 5.48
CA GLN A 68 -1.50 17.34 6.85
C GLN A 68 -0.45 16.70 7.77
N THR A 69 0.72 16.36 7.23
CA THR A 69 1.80 15.87 8.10
C THR A 69 2.30 17.03 8.96
N ASP A 70 1.95 17.02 10.24
CA ASP A 70 2.65 17.82 11.24
C ASP A 70 4.14 17.45 11.18
N TRP A 71 5.02 18.44 11.04
CA TRP A 71 6.47 18.23 10.89
C TRP A 71 7.10 17.42 12.03
N ALA A 72 6.46 17.38 13.19
CA ALA A 72 6.86 16.57 14.34
C ALA A 72 6.81 15.05 14.08
N ASP A 73 5.90 14.60 13.20
CA ASP A 73 5.71 13.19 12.84
C ASP A 73 6.28 12.84 11.45
N TYR A 74 7.07 13.74 10.87
CA TYR A 74 7.75 13.49 9.60
C TYR A 74 8.65 12.25 9.68
N VAL A 75 8.55 11.41 8.65
CA VAL A 75 9.40 10.24 8.43
C VAL A 75 9.98 10.36 7.03
N SER A 76 11.29 10.17 6.92
CA SER A 76 11.99 10.40 5.65
C SER A 76 11.58 9.38 4.58
N GLY A 77 11.65 9.77 3.31
CA GLY A 77 11.42 8.86 2.18
C GLY A 77 12.28 7.58 2.25
N PRO A 78 13.58 7.65 2.57
CA PRO A 78 14.43 6.47 2.79
C PRO A 78 13.91 5.51 3.86
N ASP A 79 13.44 6.01 5.01
CA ASP A 79 12.89 5.16 6.09
C ASP A 79 11.62 4.43 5.62
N LYS A 80 10.75 5.13 4.86
CA LYS A 80 9.55 4.54 4.27
C LYS A 80 9.91 3.45 3.25
N LEU A 81 10.92 3.69 2.40
CA LEU A 81 11.43 2.72 1.44
C LEU A 81 11.97 1.45 2.11
N GLU A 82 12.78 1.61 3.17
CA GLU A 82 13.31 0.49 3.92
C GLU A 82 12.19 -0.33 4.57
N ALA A 83 11.23 0.33 5.22
CA ALA A 83 10.10 -0.34 5.84
C ALA A 83 9.24 -1.12 4.84
N LEU A 84 9.02 -0.56 3.65
CA LEU A 84 8.31 -1.24 2.56
C LEU A 84 9.13 -2.41 1.98
N ALA A 85 10.45 -2.28 1.84
CA ALA A 85 11.32 -3.36 1.36
C ALA A 85 11.34 -4.55 2.34
N ILE A 86 11.44 -4.27 3.64
CA ILE A 86 11.32 -5.29 4.70
C ILE A 86 9.93 -5.95 4.62
N SER A 87 8.87 -5.16 4.42
CA SER A 87 7.51 -5.69 4.31
C SER A 87 7.33 -6.55 3.06
N ARG A 88 7.95 -6.19 1.93
CA ARG A 88 7.95 -7.01 0.70
C ARG A 88 8.57 -8.38 0.96
N ALA A 89 9.72 -8.42 1.63
CA ALA A 89 10.36 -9.69 2.00
C ALA A 89 9.46 -10.55 2.92
N ARG A 90 8.80 -9.93 3.91
CA ARG A 90 7.83 -10.61 4.80
C ARG A 90 6.61 -11.12 4.03
N CYS A 91 6.05 -10.33 3.11
CA CYS A 91 4.91 -10.75 2.27
C CYS A 91 5.30 -11.88 1.32
N HIS A 92 6.49 -11.84 0.71
CA HIS A 92 6.98 -12.91 -0.14
C HIS A 92 7.14 -14.22 0.64
N ALA A 93 7.72 -14.17 1.84
CA ALA A 93 7.82 -15.35 2.71
C ALA A 93 6.44 -15.91 3.10
N ALA A 94 5.47 -15.02 3.38
CA ALA A 94 4.09 -15.44 3.65
C ALA A 94 3.42 -16.08 2.43
N LEU A 95 3.60 -15.50 1.24
CA LEU A 95 3.06 -16.06 -0.01
C LEU A 95 3.62 -17.45 -0.29
N VAL A 96 4.93 -17.64 -0.15
CA VAL A 96 5.58 -18.96 -0.29
C VAL A 96 5.03 -19.96 0.73
N LYS A 97 4.83 -19.53 1.97
CA LYS A 97 4.23 -20.37 3.01
C LYS A 97 2.81 -20.81 2.63
N GLU A 98 1.94 -19.88 2.24
CA GLU A 98 0.56 -20.21 1.87
C GLU A 98 0.50 -21.07 0.60
N ALA A 99 1.36 -20.82 -0.38
CA ALA A 99 1.48 -21.67 -1.57
C ALA A 99 1.86 -23.12 -1.22
N ASN A 100 2.76 -23.29 -0.25
CA ASN A 100 3.16 -24.62 0.25
C ASN A 100 2.10 -25.28 1.15
N ALA A 101 1.15 -24.52 1.68
CA ALA A 101 0.03 -25.05 2.47
C ALA A 101 -1.15 -25.52 1.59
N LEU A 102 -1.19 -25.12 0.31
CA LEU A 102 -2.24 -25.55 -0.62
C LEU A 102 -2.25 -27.08 -0.79
N PRO A 103 -3.44 -27.71 -0.88
CA PRO A 103 -3.59 -29.12 -1.24
C PRO A 103 -2.83 -29.46 -2.53
N ALA A 104 -2.27 -30.67 -2.59
CA ALA A 104 -1.43 -31.10 -3.72
C ALA A 104 -2.14 -30.98 -5.08
N GLY A 105 -3.45 -31.28 -5.12
CA GLY A 105 -4.27 -31.14 -6.33
C GLY A 105 -4.39 -29.68 -6.80
N ILE A 106 -4.61 -28.74 -5.89
CA ILE A 106 -4.68 -27.30 -6.19
C ILE A 106 -3.31 -26.78 -6.62
N ARG A 107 -2.23 -27.19 -5.94
CA ARG A 107 -0.87 -26.77 -6.30
C ARG A 107 -0.46 -27.23 -7.70
N ALA A 108 -0.88 -28.43 -8.10
CA ALA A 108 -0.62 -28.96 -9.42
C ALA A 108 -1.42 -28.23 -10.52
N SER A 109 -2.64 -27.77 -10.23
CA SER A 109 -3.47 -27.03 -11.19
C SER A 109 -3.22 -25.52 -11.20
N ALA A 110 -2.68 -24.94 -10.12
CA ALA A 110 -2.49 -23.50 -9.95
C ALA A 110 -1.76 -22.79 -11.13
N PRO A 111 -0.70 -23.36 -11.76
CA PRO A 111 -0.07 -22.73 -12.92
C PRO A 111 -0.99 -22.57 -14.14
N ASN A 112 -2.08 -23.35 -14.23
CA ASN A 112 -3.01 -23.36 -15.35
C ASN A 112 -4.29 -22.55 -15.08
N VAL A 113 -4.41 -21.95 -13.89
CA VAL A 113 -5.57 -21.16 -13.49
C VAL A 113 -5.16 -19.70 -13.34
N ILE A 114 -5.87 -18.81 -14.03
CA ILE A 114 -5.66 -17.36 -13.86
C ILE A 114 -5.97 -17.00 -12.40
N LEU A 115 -5.13 -16.18 -11.77
CA LEU A 115 -5.25 -15.83 -10.35
C LEU A 115 -6.67 -15.37 -9.96
N SER A 116 -7.32 -14.56 -10.80
CA SER A 116 -8.69 -14.07 -10.58
C SER A 116 -9.78 -15.14 -10.61
N MET A 117 -9.49 -16.32 -11.16
CA MET A 117 -10.41 -17.45 -11.24
C MET A 117 -10.17 -18.51 -10.16
N MET A 118 -9.08 -18.42 -9.39
CA MET A 118 -8.70 -19.47 -8.44
C MET A 118 -9.79 -19.73 -7.40
N GLU A 119 -10.42 -18.69 -6.86
CA GLU A 119 -11.51 -18.86 -5.89
C GLU A 119 -12.72 -19.57 -6.51
N GLN A 120 -13.07 -19.25 -7.75
CA GLN A 120 -14.17 -19.90 -8.45
C GLN A 120 -13.88 -21.39 -8.70
N VAL A 121 -12.65 -21.74 -9.04
CA VAL A 121 -12.25 -23.11 -9.39
C VAL A 121 -11.99 -23.98 -8.15
N HIS A 122 -11.41 -23.40 -7.10
CA HIS A 122 -10.92 -24.12 -5.93
C HIS A 122 -11.63 -23.76 -4.62
N GLY A 123 -12.60 -22.86 -4.66
CA GLY A 123 -13.39 -22.46 -3.51
C GLY A 123 -12.59 -21.70 -2.45
N ALA A 124 -13.08 -21.76 -1.20
CA ALA A 124 -12.52 -21.00 -0.09
C ALA A 124 -11.08 -21.42 0.30
N GLU A 125 -10.61 -22.58 -0.14
CA GLU A 125 -9.29 -23.13 0.23
C GLU A 125 -8.13 -22.27 -0.26
N VAL A 126 -8.31 -21.54 -1.36
CA VAL A 126 -7.27 -20.65 -1.91
C VAL A 126 -7.30 -19.23 -1.33
N LEU A 127 -8.30 -18.88 -0.52
CA LEU A 127 -8.44 -17.52 0.03
C LEU A 127 -7.21 -17.04 0.80
N PRO A 128 -6.54 -17.85 1.66
CA PRO A 128 -5.31 -17.42 2.32
C PRO A 128 -4.17 -17.10 1.34
N TYR A 129 -4.03 -17.90 0.28
CA TYR A 129 -3.05 -17.69 -0.79
C TYR A 129 -3.35 -16.41 -1.57
N LEU A 130 -4.61 -16.20 -1.98
CA LEU A 130 -5.04 -14.98 -2.68
C LEU A 130 -4.85 -13.72 -1.82
N ALA A 131 -5.16 -13.80 -0.52
CA ALA A 131 -4.92 -12.71 0.41
C ALA A 131 -3.42 -12.40 0.54
N ALA A 132 -2.56 -13.41 0.62
CA ALA A 132 -1.11 -13.22 0.66
C ALA A 132 -0.57 -12.60 -0.65
N HIS A 133 -1.10 -13.04 -1.79
CA HIS A 133 -0.74 -12.49 -3.11
C HIS A 133 -1.12 -11.00 -3.21
N ARG A 134 -2.37 -10.66 -2.88
CA ARG A 134 -2.86 -9.27 -2.90
C ARG A 134 -2.02 -8.34 -2.02
N ARG A 135 -1.63 -8.81 -0.82
CA ARG A 135 -0.75 -8.03 0.08
C ARG A 135 0.62 -7.77 -0.54
N LEU A 136 1.21 -8.78 -1.18
CA LEU A 136 2.48 -8.60 -1.89
C LEU A 136 2.35 -7.57 -3.01
N ASP A 137 1.33 -7.70 -3.86
CA ASP A 137 1.10 -6.77 -4.98
C ASP A 137 0.91 -5.33 -4.49
N CYS A 138 0.14 -5.14 -3.41
CA CYS A 138 -0.05 -3.81 -2.83
C CYS A 138 1.27 -3.23 -2.31
N VAL A 139 2.10 -4.02 -1.62
CA VAL A 139 3.40 -3.54 -1.13
C VAL A 139 4.37 -3.23 -2.28
N GLU A 140 4.37 -4.03 -3.35
CA GLU A 140 5.17 -3.76 -4.55
C GLU A 140 4.70 -2.50 -5.28
N ALA A 141 3.39 -2.27 -5.37
CA ALA A 141 2.82 -1.04 -5.89
C ALA A 141 3.19 0.18 -5.03
N MET A 142 3.15 0.06 -3.70
CA MET A 142 3.59 1.13 -2.80
C MET A 142 5.07 1.45 -2.99
N LEU A 143 5.94 0.42 -3.08
CA LEU A 143 7.37 0.60 -3.37
C LEU A 143 7.62 1.30 -4.69
N TRP A 144 6.90 0.89 -5.74
CA TRP A 144 7.02 1.46 -7.07
C TRP A 144 6.73 2.96 -7.05
N TRP A 145 5.68 3.40 -6.33
CA TRP A 145 5.36 4.82 -6.19
C TRP A 145 6.40 5.63 -5.41
N GLN A 146 7.13 5.00 -4.50
CA GLN A 146 8.19 5.67 -3.73
C GLN A 146 9.50 5.87 -4.52
N GLU A 147 9.60 5.34 -5.74
CA GLU A 147 10.72 5.69 -6.63
C GLU A 147 10.67 7.17 -7.04
N PRO A 148 11.79 7.92 -6.97
CA PRO A 148 11.82 9.36 -7.28
C PRO A 148 11.25 9.74 -8.66
N ALA A 149 11.38 8.85 -9.64
CA ALA A 149 10.85 9.05 -10.98
C ALA A 149 9.31 8.99 -11.03
N GLN A 150 8.67 8.24 -10.13
CA GLN A 150 7.21 8.12 -10.07
C GLN A 150 6.58 9.24 -9.25
N TRP A 151 7.23 9.67 -8.15
CA TRP A 151 6.80 10.86 -7.39
C TRP A 151 6.73 12.12 -8.25
N LYS A 152 7.73 12.36 -9.13
CA LYS A 152 7.67 13.48 -10.09
C LYS A 152 6.47 13.40 -11.04
N ARG A 153 6.05 12.19 -11.43
CA ARG A 153 4.87 11.97 -12.28
C ARG A 153 3.57 12.13 -11.50
N LEU A 154 3.53 11.70 -10.23
CA LEU A 154 2.40 11.88 -9.33
C LEU A 154 2.16 13.38 -9.09
N ASP A 155 3.21 14.13 -8.77
CA ASP A 155 3.16 15.57 -8.52
C ASP A 155 2.64 16.34 -9.75
N THR A 156 3.14 15.99 -10.94
CA THR A 156 2.66 16.56 -12.20
C THR A 156 1.17 16.23 -12.46
N ARG A 157 0.73 15.00 -12.17
CA ARG A 157 -0.67 14.57 -12.35
C ARG A 157 -1.61 15.19 -11.32
N LEU A 158 -1.23 15.23 -10.04
CA LEU A 158 -1.98 15.87 -8.97
C LEU A 158 -2.08 17.39 -9.23
N ALA A 159 -0.99 18.04 -9.63
CA ALA A 159 -1.00 19.45 -10.02
C ALA A 159 -1.94 19.71 -11.21
N ALA A 160 -1.94 18.83 -12.23
CA ALA A 160 -2.85 18.95 -13.37
C ALA A 160 -4.32 18.71 -13.00
N ASP A 161 -4.62 17.72 -12.15
CA ASP A 161 -5.98 17.41 -11.67
C ASP A 161 -6.53 18.53 -10.77
N ILE A 162 -5.68 19.12 -9.92
CA ILE A 162 -6.02 20.26 -9.06
C ILE A 162 -6.23 21.52 -9.91
N ALA A 163 -5.33 21.79 -10.87
CA ALA A 163 -5.45 22.92 -11.80
C ALA A 163 -6.67 22.80 -12.72
N GLY A 164 -7.03 21.58 -13.15
CA GLY A 164 -8.24 21.32 -13.94
C GLY A 164 -9.54 21.56 -13.18
N ARG A 165 -9.53 21.44 -11.84
CA ARG A 165 -10.68 21.73 -10.97
C ARG A 165 -10.77 23.19 -10.52
N TRP A 166 -9.63 23.90 -10.50
CA TRP A 166 -9.59 25.35 -10.31
C TRP A 166 -9.70 26.08 -11.66
N ARG A 167 -10.89 26.10 -12.26
CA ARG A 167 -11.27 27.26 -13.06
C ARG A 167 -11.92 28.27 -12.12
N PRO A 168 -11.29 29.42 -11.81
CA PRO A 168 -12.01 30.49 -11.15
C PRO A 168 -13.21 30.85 -12.04
N ALA A 169 -14.41 30.86 -11.46
CA ALA A 169 -15.66 31.19 -12.14
C ALA A 169 -15.68 32.63 -12.73
N SER A 170 -14.60 33.39 -12.58
CA SER A 170 -14.49 34.79 -12.97
C SER A 170 -13.89 35.03 -14.36
N LEU A 171 -13.67 34.00 -15.18
CA LEU A 171 -13.25 34.16 -16.58
C LEU A 171 -14.20 33.42 -17.53
N SER A 172 -15.49 33.78 -17.49
CA SER A 172 -16.36 33.66 -18.67
C SER A 172 -16.32 35.03 -19.36
N PRO A 173 -15.55 35.22 -20.44
CA PRO A 173 -15.81 36.34 -21.32
C PRO A 173 -17.18 36.09 -21.97
N GLU A 174 -17.96 37.16 -22.15
CA GLU A 174 -19.19 37.22 -22.95
C GLU A 174 -20.52 36.92 -22.25
N ARG A 175 -20.95 37.88 -21.42
CA ARG A 175 -22.34 38.41 -21.49
C ARG A 175 -22.32 39.93 -21.33
N HIS A 176 -21.80 40.62 -22.35
CA HIS A 176 -22.17 42.01 -22.63
C HIS A 176 -22.14 42.22 -24.14
N ALA A 177 -23.26 41.92 -24.78
CA ALA A 177 -23.73 42.68 -25.93
C ALA A 177 -25.25 42.76 -25.77
N ALA A 178 -25.71 43.98 -25.51
CA ALA A 178 -27.09 44.40 -25.66
C ALA A 178 -27.47 44.40 -27.15
#